data_AF-E4PT84-F1
#
_entry.id   AF-E4PT84-F1
#
_cell.length_a   1.000
_cell.length_b   1.000
_cell.length_c   1.000
_cell.angle_alpha   90.00
_cell.angle_beta   90.00
_cell.angle_gamma   90.00
#
_symmetry.space_group_name_H-M   'P 1'
#
loop_
_entity.id
_entity.type
_entity.pdbx_description
1 polymer ?
#
loop_
_entity_poly.entity_id
_entity_poly.type
_entity_poly.pdbx_seq_one_letter_code
_entity_poly.pdbx_strand_id
1 'polypeptide(L)'
;MKKLLTILGSVGLVATTSAAVIACGDKTLQKTPDTKPTEETKKEDKKDKNNEENQKNESKPINTENDKKNSEVIKAIVKKQEDAFATFHTRKDFLDQIKVFAKEKGIENLELANKNENKTFKEGENIPENNVKLRLGTHEFEVQLGKVLMDRVATKYYIENDKGNIITDQDDQFSNLNNKVVITQIGYSSKPRDEYSNNGEKVIEIHKMPGNTIEVPEHLPLKIKSLKNAFRGFKLEKVLNLDKWDVSNVELMDEMF
;
A
#
# COMPACT_ATOMS: atom_id res chain seq x y z
N MET A 1 -48.08 -18.45 3.55
CA MET A 1 -48.25 -17.44 2.47
C MET A 1 -46.89 -17.15 1.84
N LYS A 2 -46.88 -17.14 0.50
CA LYS A 2 -45.89 -16.67 -0.49
C LYS A 2 -44.79 -15.74 0.10
N LYS A 3 -43.51 -15.82 -0.28
CA LYS A 3 -43.02 -15.64 -1.66
C LYS A 3 -41.65 -16.26 -1.91
N LEU A 4 -41.49 -16.71 -3.15
CA LEU A 4 -40.30 -17.27 -3.79
C LEU A 4 -39.10 -16.31 -3.80
N LEU A 5 -37.89 -16.87 -3.75
CA LEU A 5 -36.71 -16.29 -4.37
C LEU A 5 -36.00 -17.36 -5.21
N THR A 6 -36.26 -17.30 -6.51
CA THR A 6 -35.47 -17.94 -7.56
C THR A 6 -35.02 -16.81 -8.47
N ILE A 7 -33.74 -16.42 -8.40
CA ILE A 7 -33.10 -15.65 -9.46
C ILE A 7 -31.87 -16.44 -9.86
N LEU A 8 -31.96 -17.03 -11.05
CA LEU A 8 -30.93 -17.80 -11.72
C LEU A 8 -29.72 -16.93 -12.04
N GLY A 9 -28.54 -17.54 -11.93
CA GLY A 9 -27.32 -17.02 -12.52
C GLY A 9 -27.42 -16.90 -14.04
N SER A 10 -26.89 -15.80 -14.55
CA SER A 10 -26.48 -15.63 -15.95
C SER A 10 -25.64 -14.37 -16.07
N VAL A 11 -24.35 -14.47 -15.75
CA VAL A 11 -23.36 -13.50 -16.25
C VAL A 11 -22.70 -14.15 -17.45
N GLY A 12 -23.23 -13.84 -18.63
CA GLY A 12 -22.60 -14.20 -19.90
C GLY A 12 -21.28 -13.44 -20.04
N LEU A 13 -20.18 -14.21 -20.08
CA LEU A 13 -18.87 -13.72 -20.53
C LEU A 13 -18.97 -13.44 -22.04
N VAL A 14 -18.95 -12.17 -22.43
CA VAL A 14 -18.69 -11.79 -23.82
C VAL A 14 -17.22 -11.42 -23.93
N ALA A 15 -16.39 -12.41 -24.28
CA ALA A 15 -15.02 -12.18 -24.69
C ALA A 15 -15.04 -11.58 -26.11
N THR A 16 -14.78 -10.28 -26.22
CA THR A 16 -14.42 -9.66 -27.49
C THR A 16 -12.91 -9.55 -27.55
N THR A 17 -12.28 -10.54 -28.20
CA THR A 17 -10.87 -10.43 -28.60
C THR A 17 -10.80 -9.53 -29.83
N SER A 18 -10.54 -8.25 -29.63
CA SER A 18 -10.09 -7.38 -30.72
C SER A 18 -8.58 -7.55 -30.87
N ALA A 19 -8.17 -8.49 -31.72
CA ALA A 19 -6.80 -8.55 -32.20
C ALA A 19 -6.55 -7.34 -33.12
N ALA A 20 -5.76 -6.38 -32.66
CA ALA A 20 -5.18 -5.36 -33.52
C ALA A 20 -3.92 -5.94 -34.16
N VAL A 21 -4.00 -6.25 -35.46
CA VAL A 21 -2.85 -6.66 -36.26
C VAL A 21 -2.11 -5.39 -36.68
N ILE A 22 -0.91 -5.17 -36.15
CA ILE A 22 -0.01 -4.13 -36.65
C ILE A 22 0.75 -4.73 -37.84
N ALA A 23 0.32 -4.33 -39.03
CA ALA A 23 1.09 -4.54 -40.25
C ALA A 23 2.24 -3.52 -40.29
N CYS A 24 3.42 -3.92 -39.82
CA CYS A 24 4.65 -3.21 -40.15
C CYS A 24 5.06 -3.63 -41.57
N GLY A 25 4.97 -2.69 -42.50
CA GLY A 25 5.46 -2.84 -43.86
C GLY A 25 6.97 -3.04 -43.89
N ASP A 26 7.38 -3.96 -44.75
CA ASP A 26 8.76 -4.10 -45.21
C ASP A 26 9.32 -2.76 -45.70
N LYS A 27 10.53 -2.42 -45.23
CA LYS A 27 11.58 -1.87 -46.09
C LYS A 27 12.96 -1.95 -45.41
N THR A 28 13.71 -2.90 -45.94
CA THR A 28 15.14 -2.84 -46.31
C THR A 28 16.25 -2.93 -45.25
N LEU A 29 17.15 -3.85 -45.60
CA LEU A 29 18.39 -4.29 -44.98
C LEU A 29 19.57 -3.32 -45.21
N GLN A 30 20.44 -3.29 -44.20
CA GLN A 30 21.91 -3.40 -44.26
C GLN A 30 22.82 -2.20 -44.61
N LYS A 31 23.74 -1.96 -43.65
CA LYS A 31 25.22 -1.90 -43.73
C LYS A 31 25.92 -0.56 -43.38
N THR A 32 26.77 -0.68 -42.35
CA THR A 32 27.90 0.11 -41.83
C THR A 32 29.14 0.05 -42.77
N PRO A 33 30.37 0.58 -42.45
CA PRO A 33 30.84 1.51 -41.38
C PRO A 33 31.85 2.62 -41.85
N ASP A 34 32.42 3.32 -40.85
CA ASP A 34 33.80 3.87 -40.74
C ASP A 34 34.08 5.36 -41.01
N THR A 35 34.54 6.07 -39.95
CA THR A 35 35.90 6.64 -39.80
C THR A 35 35.93 7.85 -38.82
N LYS A 36 36.76 7.75 -37.76
CA LYS A 36 37.30 8.83 -36.89
C LYS A 36 38.71 9.22 -37.45
N PRO A 37 39.50 10.21 -36.94
CA PRO A 37 39.29 11.31 -35.98
C PRO A 37 39.95 12.66 -36.39
N THR A 38 39.73 13.79 -35.71
CA THR A 38 40.82 14.77 -35.35
C THR A 38 40.38 15.80 -34.30
N GLU A 39 41.33 16.13 -33.41
CA GLU A 39 41.39 17.23 -32.42
C GLU A 39 41.39 18.62 -33.12
N GLU A 40 41.19 19.80 -32.53
CA GLU A 40 41.83 20.38 -31.34
C GLU A 40 41.28 21.81 -31.04
N THR A 41 41.21 22.15 -29.74
CA THR A 41 41.46 23.46 -29.03
C THR A 41 40.58 24.76 -29.06
N LYS A 42 40.20 25.15 -27.81
CA LYS A 42 40.36 26.43 -27.05
C LYS A 42 39.39 27.65 -27.17
N LYS A 43 38.69 27.87 -26.02
CA LYS A 43 38.57 29.07 -25.14
C LYS A 43 37.50 30.17 -25.36
N GLU A 44 36.70 30.37 -24.29
CA GLU A 44 36.24 31.60 -23.57
C GLU A 44 35.77 32.82 -24.41
N ASP A 45 34.67 33.56 -24.17
CA ASP A 45 33.96 33.89 -22.93
C ASP A 45 32.62 34.62 -23.25
N LYS A 46 31.62 34.43 -22.37
CA LYS A 46 30.41 35.26 -22.03
C LYS A 46 29.59 36.00 -23.12
N LYS A 47 28.27 35.69 -23.17
CA LYS A 47 27.21 36.62 -22.69
C LYS A 47 25.81 35.98 -22.65
N ASP A 48 25.10 36.27 -21.57
CA ASP A 48 23.75 35.85 -21.20
C ASP A 48 22.68 35.98 -22.29
N LYS A 49 21.88 34.94 -22.46
CA LYS A 49 20.45 35.06 -22.77
C LYS A 49 19.67 33.98 -22.02
N ASN A 50 18.84 34.45 -21.08
CA ASN A 50 17.71 33.75 -20.49
C ASN A 50 16.97 32.93 -21.56
N ASN A 51 16.76 31.64 -21.27
CA ASN A 51 15.58 30.94 -21.75
C ASN A 51 15.04 30.09 -20.61
N GLU A 52 14.00 30.61 -19.99
CA GLU A 52 13.05 29.84 -19.19
C GLU A 52 12.45 28.76 -20.09
N GLU A 53 13.02 27.55 -20.07
CA GLU A 53 12.29 26.38 -20.51
C GLU A 53 11.25 26.06 -19.42
N ASN A 54 10.10 26.71 -19.59
CA ASN A 54 8.81 26.19 -19.15
C ASN A 54 8.70 24.74 -19.65
N GLN A 55 9.08 23.79 -18.80
CA GLN A 55 8.52 22.45 -18.86
C GLN A 55 7.03 22.60 -18.58
N LYS A 56 6.30 22.83 -19.66
CA LYS A 56 4.87 22.69 -19.77
C LYS A 56 4.59 21.24 -19.41
N ASN A 57 4.35 20.99 -18.12
CA ASN A 57 3.68 19.80 -17.66
C ASN A 57 2.43 19.68 -18.52
N GLU A 58 2.44 18.77 -19.49
CA GLU A 58 1.24 18.34 -20.17
C GLU A 58 0.33 17.78 -19.09
N SER A 59 -0.59 18.63 -18.63
CA SER A 59 -1.66 18.24 -17.74
C SER A 59 -2.43 17.13 -18.46
N LYS A 60 -2.25 15.89 -17.99
CA LYS A 60 -3.09 14.73 -18.32
C LYS A 60 -4.54 15.25 -18.33
N PRO A 61 -5.32 15.03 -19.40
CA PRO A 61 -6.63 15.66 -19.56
C PRO A 61 -7.50 15.39 -18.32
N ILE A 62 -8.04 16.47 -17.75
CA ILE A 62 -8.90 16.44 -16.57
C ILE A 62 -10.13 15.59 -16.91
N ASN A 63 -10.21 14.38 -16.35
CA ASN A 63 -11.38 13.51 -16.48
C ASN A 63 -12.10 13.46 -15.14
N THR A 64 -12.82 14.54 -14.83
CA THR A 64 -13.51 14.75 -13.54
C THR A 64 -14.49 13.62 -13.18
N GLU A 65 -15.12 12.99 -14.17
CA GLU A 65 -16.03 11.86 -13.94
C GLU A 65 -15.28 10.59 -13.49
N ASN A 66 -14.12 10.33 -14.09
CA ASN A 66 -13.24 9.25 -13.68
C ASN A 66 -12.64 9.49 -12.29
N ASP A 67 -12.25 10.73 -11.97
CA ASP A 67 -11.71 11.09 -10.65
C ASP A 67 -12.76 10.86 -9.54
N LYS A 68 -14.02 11.22 -9.80
CA LYS A 68 -15.12 10.96 -8.87
C LYS A 68 -15.35 9.46 -8.67
N LYS A 69 -15.38 8.67 -9.74
CA LYS A 69 -15.52 7.19 -9.65
C LYS A 69 -14.35 6.57 -8.88
N ASN A 70 -13.12 7.00 -9.17
CA ASN A 70 -11.93 6.53 -8.48
C ASN A 70 -11.94 6.92 -7.00
N SER A 71 -12.48 8.07 -6.62
CA SER A 71 -12.60 8.46 -5.21
C SER A 71 -13.45 7.47 -4.39
N GLU A 72 -14.50 6.89 -4.98
CA GLU A 72 -15.33 5.88 -4.32
C GLU A 72 -14.55 4.55 -4.15
N VAL A 73 -13.71 4.19 -5.11
CA VAL A 73 -12.79 3.05 -4.98
C VAL A 73 -11.78 3.30 -3.85
N ILE A 74 -11.21 4.51 -3.76
CA ILE A 74 -10.29 4.88 -2.68
C ILE A 74 -11.00 4.85 -1.31
N LYS A 75 -12.22 5.38 -1.21
CA LYS A 75 -13.03 5.29 0.02
C LYS A 75 -13.23 3.84 0.46
N ALA A 76 -13.51 2.93 -0.48
CA ALA A 76 -13.65 1.50 -0.19
C ALA A 76 -12.34 0.84 0.25
N ILE A 77 -11.19 1.24 -0.32
CA ILE A 77 -9.87 0.80 0.14
C ILE A 77 -9.62 1.28 1.57
N VAL A 78 -9.83 2.58 1.84
CA VAL A 78 -9.62 3.15 3.16
C VAL A 78 -10.54 2.49 4.19
N LYS A 79 -11.80 2.22 3.84
CA LYS A 79 -12.73 1.53 4.74
C LYS A 79 -12.23 0.14 5.16
N LYS A 80 -11.53 -0.59 4.27
CA LYS A 80 -10.92 -1.88 4.61
C LYS A 80 -9.67 -1.76 5.49
N GLN A 81 -9.00 -0.60 5.44
CA GLN A 81 -7.75 -0.30 6.14
C GLN A 81 -7.95 0.71 7.28
N GLU A 82 -9.20 0.95 7.71
CA GLU A 82 -9.55 2.10 8.55
C GLU A 82 -8.92 2.05 9.94
N ASP A 83 -8.57 0.85 10.41
CA ASP A 83 -7.92 0.58 11.71
C ASP A 83 -6.44 0.22 11.55
N ALA A 84 -5.86 0.37 10.35
CA ALA A 84 -4.50 -0.04 10.03
C ALA A 84 -3.45 1.05 10.33
N PHE A 85 -3.81 2.08 11.11
CA PHE A 85 -2.97 3.24 11.41
C PHE A 85 -2.96 3.56 12.92
N ALA A 86 -1.82 4.06 13.38
CA ALA A 86 -1.51 4.35 14.79
C ALA A 86 -1.06 5.81 14.97
N THR A 87 -0.89 6.25 16.22
CA THR A 87 -0.42 7.61 16.54
C THR A 87 0.96 7.97 15.99
N PHE A 88 1.84 7.00 15.72
CA PHE A 88 3.14 7.24 15.09
C PHE A 88 3.08 7.42 13.57
N HIS A 89 1.93 7.17 12.93
CA HIS A 89 1.77 7.39 11.50
C HIS A 89 1.48 8.86 11.21
N THR A 90 2.07 9.33 10.12
CA THR A 90 1.81 10.64 9.53
C THR A 90 0.79 10.55 8.39
N ARG A 91 0.30 11.68 7.89
CA ARG A 91 -0.55 11.72 6.68
C ARG A 91 0.18 11.22 5.45
N LYS A 92 1.50 11.42 5.38
CA LYS A 92 2.35 10.86 4.33
C LYS A 92 2.34 9.33 4.39
N ASP A 93 2.55 8.75 5.57
CA ASP A 93 2.54 7.29 5.74
C ASP A 93 1.18 6.70 5.31
N PHE A 94 0.09 7.36 5.70
CA PHE A 94 -1.26 7.00 5.24
C PHE A 94 -1.39 7.05 3.72
N LEU A 95 -1.00 8.16 3.09
CA LEU A 95 -1.10 8.32 1.64
C LEU A 95 -0.29 7.24 0.91
N ASP A 96 0.95 7.01 1.34
CA ASP A 96 1.85 6.05 0.71
C ASP A 96 1.30 4.63 0.82
N GLN A 97 0.77 4.25 1.99
CA GLN A 97 0.14 2.94 2.18
C GLN A 97 -1.10 2.75 1.30
N ILE A 98 -1.98 3.76 1.22
CA ILE A 98 -3.19 3.69 0.40
C ILE A 98 -2.85 3.65 -1.10
N LYS A 99 -1.76 4.32 -1.53
CA LYS A 99 -1.27 4.27 -2.91
C LYS A 99 -0.90 2.87 -3.37
N VAL A 100 -0.41 2.00 -2.48
CA VAL A 100 -0.11 0.59 -2.81
C VAL A 100 -1.36 -0.08 -3.38
N PHE A 101 -2.47 -0.04 -2.64
CA PHE A 101 -3.74 -0.61 -3.06
C PHE A 101 -4.39 0.13 -4.24
N ALA A 102 -4.26 1.46 -4.30
CA ALA A 102 -4.78 2.27 -5.40
C ALA A 102 -4.16 1.89 -6.75
N LYS A 103 -2.84 1.63 -6.76
CA LYS A 103 -2.09 1.24 -7.96
C LYS A 103 -2.61 -0.09 -8.53
N GLU A 104 -2.98 -1.05 -7.69
CA GLU A 104 -3.59 -2.32 -8.14
C GLU A 104 -4.95 -2.13 -8.81
N LYS A 105 -5.63 -1.02 -8.51
CA LYS A 105 -6.89 -0.63 -9.17
C LYS A 105 -6.67 0.27 -10.38
N GLY A 106 -5.41 0.49 -10.79
CA GLY A 106 -5.05 1.40 -11.89
C GLY A 106 -5.30 2.88 -11.55
N ILE A 107 -5.42 3.22 -10.27
CA ILE A 107 -5.62 4.60 -9.82
C ILE A 107 -4.26 5.20 -9.50
N GLU A 108 -3.83 6.11 -10.37
CA GLU A 108 -2.62 6.90 -10.22
C GLU A 108 -2.97 8.32 -9.72
N ASN A 109 -1.97 9.09 -9.28
CA ASN A 109 -2.11 10.51 -8.91
C ASN A 109 -3.00 10.81 -7.68
N LEU A 110 -3.14 9.87 -6.75
CA LEU A 110 -3.73 10.16 -5.45
C LEU A 110 -2.79 11.07 -4.63
N GLU A 111 -3.32 12.14 -4.07
CA GLU A 111 -2.55 13.12 -3.28
C GLU A 111 -3.28 13.52 -2.00
N LEU A 112 -2.55 14.10 -1.05
CA LEU A 112 -3.15 14.87 0.04
C LEU A 112 -3.64 16.21 -0.52
N ALA A 113 -4.87 16.59 -0.19
CA ALA A 113 -5.41 17.90 -0.57
C ALA A 113 -4.79 19.05 0.28
N ASN A 114 -4.36 18.73 1.49
CA ASN A 114 -3.76 19.68 2.44
C ASN A 114 -2.26 19.45 2.56
N LYS A 115 -1.48 20.53 2.77
CA LYS A 115 -0.03 20.47 3.06
C LYS A 115 0.24 20.12 4.53
N ASN A 116 -0.13 18.90 4.92
CA ASN A 116 -0.03 18.41 6.29
C ASN A 116 0.59 17.01 6.37
N GLU A 117 1.53 16.73 5.47
CA GLU A 117 2.18 15.43 5.28
C GLU A 117 2.71 14.85 6.60
N ASN A 118 3.34 15.70 7.42
CA ASN A 118 3.99 15.30 8.67
C ASN A 118 3.04 15.26 9.89
N LYS A 119 1.76 15.63 9.73
CA LYS A 119 0.80 15.62 10.84
C LYS A 119 0.49 14.18 11.24
N THR A 120 0.63 13.85 12.51
CA THR A 120 0.29 12.53 13.05
C THR A 120 -1.21 12.39 13.35
N PHE A 121 -1.63 11.15 13.59
CA PHE A 121 -2.99 10.85 14.06
C PHE A 121 -3.08 10.95 15.59
N LYS A 122 -4.27 11.26 16.09
CA LYS A 122 -4.60 11.23 17.52
C LYS A 122 -5.22 9.88 17.87
N GLU A 123 -4.96 9.41 19.08
CA GLU A 123 -5.64 8.22 19.61
C GLU A 123 -7.14 8.48 19.75
N GLY A 124 -7.94 7.48 19.41
CA GLY A 124 -9.40 7.55 19.48
C GLY A 124 -10.07 6.76 18.37
N GLU A 125 -11.40 6.68 18.43
CA GLU A 125 -12.22 5.95 17.48
C GLU A 125 -13.11 6.93 16.70
N ASN A 126 -13.03 6.87 15.36
CA ASN A 126 -13.83 7.69 14.44
C ASN A 126 -13.72 9.20 14.71
N ILE A 127 -12.57 9.68 15.22
CA ILE A 127 -12.41 11.08 15.60
C ILE A 127 -12.22 11.98 14.36
N PRO A 128 -12.94 13.11 14.24
CA PRO A 128 -12.86 14.00 13.07
C PRO A 128 -11.46 14.55 12.78
N GLU A 129 -10.62 14.75 13.80
CA GLU A 129 -9.24 15.24 13.61
C GLU A 129 -8.36 14.26 12.84
N ASN A 130 -8.75 12.98 12.80
CA ASN A 130 -8.08 11.95 12.02
C ASN A 130 -8.56 11.87 10.57
N ASN A 131 -9.63 12.57 10.19
CA ASN A 131 -10.06 12.61 8.79
C ASN A 131 -8.93 13.11 7.87
N VAL A 132 -8.79 12.47 6.72
CA VAL A 132 -7.77 12.78 5.72
C VAL A 132 -8.48 13.33 4.49
N LYS A 133 -8.13 14.56 4.09
CA LYS A 133 -8.60 15.15 2.85
C LYS A 133 -7.65 14.76 1.71
N LEU A 134 -8.19 14.06 0.72
CA LEU A 134 -7.48 13.52 -0.43
C LEU A 134 -7.92 14.22 -1.72
N ARG A 135 -7.11 14.10 -2.76
CA ARG A 135 -7.37 14.67 -4.08
C ARG A 135 -7.01 13.68 -5.18
N LEU A 136 -7.85 13.63 -6.21
CA LEU A 136 -7.60 13.03 -7.52
C LEU A 136 -7.88 14.11 -8.58
N GLY A 137 -6.84 14.56 -9.28
CA GLY A 137 -6.97 15.69 -10.21
C GLY A 137 -7.49 16.95 -9.51
N THR A 138 -8.65 17.45 -9.94
CA THR A 138 -9.34 18.59 -9.30
C THR A 138 -10.40 18.17 -8.28
N HIS A 139 -10.66 16.88 -8.14
CA HIS A 139 -11.69 16.38 -7.23
C HIS A 139 -11.09 16.11 -5.85
N GLU A 140 -11.57 16.85 -4.85
CA GLU A 140 -11.22 16.64 -3.45
C GLU A 140 -12.34 15.88 -2.71
N PHE A 141 -11.95 15.01 -1.81
CA PHE A 141 -12.86 14.23 -0.97
C PHE A 141 -12.20 13.92 0.38
N GLU A 142 -13.01 13.52 1.35
CA GLU A 142 -12.54 13.18 2.69
C GLU A 142 -12.78 11.70 2.98
N VAL A 143 -11.86 11.10 3.73
CA VAL A 143 -11.96 9.76 4.27
C VAL A 143 -11.75 9.80 5.78
N GLN A 144 -12.44 8.91 6.49
CA GLN A 144 -12.36 8.77 7.94
C GLN A 144 -11.57 7.51 8.29
N LEU A 145 -10.74 7.60 9.34
CA LEU A 145 -10.14 6.44 9.99
C LEU A 145 -11.08 5.91 11.06
N GLY A 146 -10.98 4.61 11.34
CA GLY A 146 -11.69 3.98 12.44
C GLY A 146 -10.97 4.19 13.77
N LYS A 147 -10.53 3.11 14.40
CA LYS A 147 -9.80 3.12 15.66
C LYS A 147 -8.30 3.34 15.42
N VAL A 148 -7.77 4.40 16.01
CA VAL A 148 -6.34 4.70 16.08
C VAL A 148 -5.87 4.46 17.52
N LEU A 149 -4.91 3.56 17.69
CA LEU A 149 -4.32 3.22 19.00
C LEU A 149 -3.00 3.96 19.22
N MET A 150 -2.67 4.20 20.49
CA MET A 150 -1.36 4.71 20.87
C MET A 150 -0.25 3.70 20.57
N ASP A 151 0.72 4.11 19.76
CA ASP A 151 1.97 3.40 19.47
C ASP A 151 1.81 1.97 18.90
N ARG A 152 0.63 1.59 18.41
CA ARG A 152 0.38 0.27 17.82
C ARG A 152 -0.79 0.22 16.83
N VAL A 153 -0.82 -0.83 16.03
CA VAL A 153 -1.94 -1.28 15.20
C VAL A 153 -2.32 -2.68 15.66
N ALA A 154 -3.62 -2.93 15.85
CA ALA A 154 -4.11 -4.23 16.27
C ALA A 154 -4.09 -5.25 15.13
N THR A 155 -3.85 -6.52 15.46
CA THR A 155 -4.01 -7.61 14.52
C THR A 155 -5.50 -7.94 14.39
N LYS A 156 -5.99 -8.10 13.14
CA LYS A 156 -7.33 -8.63 12.88
C LYS A 156 -7.25 -9.94 12.13
N TYR A 157 -8.09 -10.90 12.53
CA TYR A 157 -8.08 -12.23 11.94
C TYR A 157 -9.41 -12.94 12.09
N TYR A 158 -9.59 -14.04 11.37
CA TYR A 158 -10.66 -15.01 11.61
C TYR A 158 -10.12 -16.42 11.67
N ILE A 159 -10.86 -17.31 12.33
CA ILE A 159 -10.59 -18.76 12.31
C ILE A 159 -11.13 -19.32 10.99
N GLU A 160 -10.36 -20.13 10.26
CA GLU A 160 -10.67 -20.61 8.89
C GLU A 160 -12.14 -21.08 8.70
N ASN A 161 -12.69 -21.76 9.71
CA ASN A 161 -14.04 -22.32 9.71
C ASN A 161 -15.15 -21.35 10.19
N ASP A 162 -14.80 -20.12 10.56
CA ASP A 162 -15.70 -19.07 11.07
C ASP A 162 -15.35 -17.70 10.46
N LYS A 163 -15.41 -17.62 9.12
CA LYS A 163 -15.00 -16.41 8.36
C LYS A 163 -15.84 -15.16 8.68
N GLY A 164 -17.03 -15.33 9.23
CA GLY A 164 -17.92 -14.22 9.57
C GLY A 164 -17.52 -13.48 10.84
N ASN A 165 -16.64 -14.08 11.66
CA ASN A 165 -16.27 -13.56 12.96
C ASN A 165 -14.84 -13.03 12.95
N ILE A 166 -14.70 -11.72 12.76
CA ILE A 166 -13.41 -11.03 12.81
C ILE A 166 -13.05 -10.74 14.26
N ILE A 167 -11.96 -11.32 14.73
CA ILE A 167 -11.37 -11.10 16.05
C ILE A 167 -10.33 -10.00 15.92
N THR A 168 -10.29 -9.09 16.91
CA THR A 168 -9.26 -8.05 17.02
C THR A 168 -8.39 -8.34 18.24
N ASP A 169 -7.10 -8.58 18.02
CA ASP A 169 -6.09 -8.74 19.06
C ASP A 169 -5.24 -7.48 19.16
N GLN A 170 -5.16 -6.91 20.37
CA GLN A 170 -4.49 -5.63 20.62
C GLN A 170 -3.10 -5.78 21.24
N ASP A 171 -2.72 -6.97 21.72
CA ASP A 171 -1.63 -7.17 22.68
C ASP A 171 -0.68 -8.33 22.34
N ASP A 172 -0.81 -8.95 21.17
CA ASP A 172 0.04 -10.02 20.63
C ASP A 172 0.02 -11.30 21.44
N GLN A 173 -0.92 -11.40 22.38
CA GLN A 173 -1.09 -12.56 23.23
C GLN A 173 -1.70 -13.69 22.41
N PHE A 174 -2.68 -13.36 21.55
CA PHE A 174 -3.60 -14.28 20.92
C PHE A 174 -4.28 -15.22 21.93
N SER A 175 -5.54 -15.56 21.68
CA SER A 175 -6.13 -16.68 22.41
C SER A 175 -5.31 -17.95 22.12
N ASN A 176 -5.32 -18.97 22.99
CA ASN A 176 -4.69 -20.27 22.69
C ASN A 176 -5.35 -20.89 21.44
N LEU A 177 -4.81 -20.58 20.26
CA LEU A 177 -5.39 -20.93 18.97
C LEU A 177 -4.82 -22.27 18.53
N ASN A 178 -5.68 -23.29 18.49
CA ASN A 178 -5.37 -24.57 17.84
C ASN A 178 -5.85 -24.61 16.38
N ASN A 179 -6.85 -23.80 16.03
CA ASN A 179 -7.44 -23.76 14.70
C ASN A 179 -6.69 -22.83 13.76
N LYS A 180 -6.61 -23.19 12.47
CA LYS A 180 -6.00 -22.37 11.42
C LYS A 180 -6.60 -20.96 11.39
N VAL A 181 -5.73 -19.97 11.16
CA VAL A 181 -6.08 -18.55 11.21
C VAL A 181 -5.74 -17.84 9.91
N VAL A 182 -6.62 -16.93 9.48
CA VAL A 182 -6.36 -16.00 8.39
C VAL A 182 -6.25 -14.59 8.96
N ILE A 183 -5.08 -13.97 8.79
CA ILE A 183 -4.82 -12.59 9.20
C ILE A 183 -5.37 -11.66 8.10
N THR A 184 -6.23 -10.72 8.49
CA THR A 184 -6.84 -9.73 7.58
C THR A 184 -6.25 -8.34 7.77
N GLN A 185 -5.67 -8.05 8.95
CA GLN A 185 -4.90 -6.85 9.24
C GLN A 185 -3.68 -7.24 10.06
N ILE A 186 -2.49 -6.88 9.60
CA ILE A 186 -1.23 -7.10 10.33
C ILE A 186 -1.16 -6.10 11.48
N GLY A 187 -0.98 -6.61 12.70
CA GLY A 187 -0.63 -5.78 13.84
C GLY A 187 0.87 -5.51 13.92
N TYR A 188 1.22 -4.35 14.44
CA TYR A 188 2.60 -3.90 14.61
C TYR A 188 2.66 -2.74 15.60
N SER A 189 3.81 -2.49 16.20
CA SER A 189 3.95 -1.45 17.22
C SER A 189 5.34 -0.83 17.27
N SER A 190 5.40 0.36 17.85
CA SER A 190 6.66 1.05 18.11
C SER A 190 7.32 0.44 19.35
N LYS A 191 8.39 -0.31 19.14
CA LYS A 191 9.17 -1.01 20.18
C LYS A 191 10.56 -0.38 20.31
N PRO A 192 11.21 -0.44 21.47
CA PRO A 192 12.65 -0.21 21.55
C PRO A 192 13.37 -1.15 20.57
N ARG A 193 14.31 -0.64 19.77
CA ARG A 193 15.07 -1.44 18.81
C ARG A 193 15.83 -2.57 19.52
N ASP A 194 16.44 -2.22 20.65
CA ASP A 194 17.20 -3.12 21.49
C ASP A 194 16.65 -3.05 22.92
N GLU A 195 16.23 -4.19 23.44
CA GLU A 195 15.62 -4.31 24.78
C GLU A 195 16.57 -3.83 25.91
N TYR A 196 17.88 -3.84 25.63
CA TYR A 196 18.93 -3.46 26.57
C TYR A 196 19.58 -2.11 26.26
N SER A 197 19.18 -1.43 25.17
CA SER A 197 19.88 -0.23 24.72
C SER A 197 19.18 1.03 25.21
N ASN A 198 19.86 1.75 26.09
CA ASN A 198 19.36 2.98 26.74
C ASN A 198 19.21 4.18 25.79
N ASN A 199 19.54 4.02 24.50
CA ASN A 199 19.58 5.06 23.47
C ASN A 199 18.16 5.49 23.05
N GLY A 200 17.12 4.72 23.42
CA GLY A 200 15.73 5.05 23.16
C GLY A 200 15.32 4.99 21.68
N GLU A 201 16.16 4.44 20.80
CA GLU A 201 15.82 4.26 19.40
C GLU A 201 14.64 3.28 19.29
N LYS A 202 13.55 3.72 18.65
CA LYS A 202 12.38 2.88 18.42
C LYS A 202 12.38 2.34 17.00
N VAL A 203 11.94 1.10 16.85
CA VAL A 203 11.67 0.44 15.57
C VAL A 203 10.19 0.08 15.50
N ILE A 204 9.63 0.10 14.30
CA ILE A 204 8.27 -0.39 14.08
C ILE A 204 8.36 -1.88 13.79
N GLU A 205 7.97 -2.67 14.78
CA GLU A 205 8.07 -4.12 14.79
C GLU A 205 6.71 -4.76 14.60
N ILE A 206 6.65 -5.76 13.72
CA ILE A 206 5.46 -6.57 13.51
C ILE A 206 5.13 -7.37 14.77
N HIS A 207 3.83 -7.54 15.02
CA HIS A 207 3.37 -8.42 16.07
C HIS A 207 3.64 -9.88 15.69
N LYS A 208 3.95 -10.71 16.70
CA LYS A 208 4.13 -12.15 16.48
C LYS A 208 2.84 -12.73 15.93
N MET A 209 2.92 -13.59 14.92
CA MET A 209 1.75 -14.25 14.34
C MET A 209 1.42 -15.55 15.08
N PRO A 210 0.14 -15.98 15.11
CA PRO A 210 -0.23 -17.31 15.55
C PRO A 210 0.52 -18.37 14.75
N GLY A 211 1.04 -19.39 15.43
CA GLY A 211 1.83 -20.48 14.81
C GLY A 211 1.10 -21.32 13.77
N ASN A 212 -0.22 -21.13 13.63
CA ASN A 212 -1.13 -21.81 12.71
C ASN A 212 -1.79 -20.84 11.69
N THR A 213 -1.16 -19.70 11.43
CA THR A 213 -1.60 -18.75 10.40
C THR A 213 -1.46 -19.37 9.01
N ILE A 214 -2.53 -19.47 8.24
CA ILE A 214 -2.48 -20.07 6.89
C ILE A 214 -2.40 -19.02 5.78
N GLU A 215 -2.79 -17.78 6.07
CA GLU A 215 -2.87 -16.70 5.11
C GLU A 215 -2.67 -15.36 5.82
N VAL A 216 -1.92 -14.47 5.16
CA VAL A 216 -1.69 -13.09 5.57
C VAL A 216 -2.12 -12.14 4.44
N PRO A 217 -2.28 -10.83 4.70
CA PRO A 217 -2.51 -9.85 3.65
C PRO A 217 -1.38 -9.85 2.60
N GLU A 218 -1.71 -9.54 1.35
CA GLU A 218 -0.73 -9.53 0.24
C GLU A 218 0.37 -8.49 0.40
N HIS A 219 0.10 -7.40 1.13
CA HIS A 219 1.04 -6.32 1.36
C HIS A 219 1.45 -6.25 2.82
N LEU A 220 2.76 -6.20 3.05
CA LEU A 220 3.33 -5.79 4.33
C LEU A 220 3.12 -4.27 4.50
N PRO A 221 2.64 -3.78 5.66
CA PRO A 221 2.60 -2.35 5.94
C PRO A 221 3.98 -1.70 5.75
N LEU A 222 4.04 -0.65 4.94
CA LEU A 222 5.29 0.01 4.53
C LEU A 222 6.10 0.56 5.71
N LYS A 223 5.43 0.81 6.84
CA LYS A 223 6.03 1.36 8.07
C LYS A 223 6.81 0.33 8.86
N ILE A 224 6.58 -0.97 8.65
CA ILE A 224 7.26 -2.05 9.37
C ILE A 224 8.73 -2.11 8.95
N LYS A 225 9.60 -2.09 9.96
CA LYS A 225 11.06 -2.17 9.83
C LYS A 225 11.66 -3.40 10.50
N SER A 226 10.89 -4.09 11.36
CA SER A 226 11.33 -5.30 12.05
C SER A 226 10.32 -6.41 11.86
N LEU A 227 10.79 -7.55 11.32
CA LEU A 227 10.10 -8.84 11.29
C LEU A 227 10.63 -9.78 12.39
N LYS A 228 11.34 -9.23 13.38
CA LYS A 228 11.90 -10.00 14.50
C LYS A 228 10.79 -10.79 15.20
N ASN A 229 11.05 -12.07 15.45
CA ASN A 229 10.09 -13.00 16.08
C ASN A 229 8.72 -13.17 15.40
N ALA A 230 8.49 -12.60 14.20
CA ALA A 230 7.17 -12.53 13.57
C ALA A 230 6.49 -13.90 13.43
N PHE A 231 7.28 -14.93 13.15
CA PHE A 231 6.85 -16.33 12.98
C PHE A 231 7.62 -17.24 13.94
N ARG A 232 8.11 -16.74 15.08
CA ARG A 232 8.88 -17.60 15.99
C ARG A 232 8.04 -18.76 16.53
N GLY A 233 8.49 -19.99 16.28
CA GLY A 233 7.76 -21.20 16.69
C GLY A 233 6.54 -21.49 15.80
N PHE A 234 6.60 -21.05 14.55
CA PHE A 234 5.61 -21.34 13.53
C PHE A 234 5.60 -22.83 13.16
N LYS A 235 4.41 -23.37 12.92
CA LYS A 235 4.20 -24.83 12.79
C LYS A 235 3.88 -25.29 11.38
N LEU A 236 3.63 -24.36 10.46
CA LEU A 236 3.18 -24.68 9.10
C LEU A 236 4.30 -24.46 8.09
N GLU A 237 4.33 -25.31 7.05
CA GLU A 237 5.33 -25.21 5.98
C GLU A 237 5.12 -24.00 5.06
N LYS A 238 3.87 -23.51 4.96
CA LYS A 238 3.49 -22.46 4.01
C LYS A 238 2.45 -21.52 4.60
N VAL A 239 2.56 -20.25 4.24
CA VAL A 239 1.59 -19.19 4.51
C VAL A 239 1.27 -18.52 3.19
N LEU A 240 -0.01 -18.51 2.81
CA LEU A 240 -0.47 -17.86 1.59
C LEU A 240 -0.18 -16.36 1.67
N ASN A 241 0.34 -15.81 0.56
CA ASN A 241 0.69 -14.41 0.33
C ASN A 241 1.95 -13.90 1.05
N LEU A 242 2.57 -14.67 1.93
CA LEU A 242 3.81 -14.24 2.60
C LEU A 242 4.94 -14.00 1.60
N ASP A 243 4.97 -14.77 0.51
CA ASP A 243 5.90 -14.65 -0.61
C ASP A 243 5.73 -13.35 -1.43
N LYS A 244 4.60 -12.66 -1.26
CA LYS A 244 4.29 -11.40 -1.97
C LYS A 244 4.78 -10.16 -1.23
N TRP A 245 5.22 -10.29 0.03
CA TRP A 245 5.62 -9.15 0.83
C TRP A 245 6.87 -8.47 0.26
N ASP A 246 6.75 -7.16 0.00
CA ASP A 246 7.91 -6.32 -0.22
C ASP A 246 8.60 -6.03 1.12
N VAL A 247 9.78 -6.60 1.29
CA VAL A 247 10.59 -6.48 2.50
C VAL A 247 11.72 -5.46 2.37
N SER A 248 11.73 -4.62 1.33
CA SER A 248 12.81 -3.64 1.10
C SER A 248 13.01 -2.65 2.25
N ASN A 249 11.96 -2.38 3.04
CA ASN A 249 12.00 -1.47 4.19
C ASN A 249 12.38 -2.17 5.50
N VAL A 250 12.52 -3.50 5.50
CA VAL A 250 12.81 -4.28 6.70
C VAL A 250 14.31 -4.23 6.99
N GLU A 251 14.64 -3.81 8.21
CA GLU A 251 16.00 -3.68 8.73
C GLU A 251 16.39 -4.85 9.64
N LEU A 252 15.41 -5.48 10.31
CA LEU A 252 15.63 -6.54 11.29
C LEU A 252 14.78 -7.78 10.98
N MET A 253 15.41 -8.96 10.93
CA MET A 253 14.76 -10.26 10.73
C MET A 253 15.23 -11.33 11.73
N ASP A 254 15.81 -10.91 12.86
CA ASP A 254 16.35 -11.83 13.88
C ASP A 254 15.27 -12.76 14.42
N GLU A 255 15.57 -14.06 14.49
CA GLU A 255 14.65 -15.10 14.98
C GLU A 255 13.25 -14.99 14.34
N MET A 256 13.17 -14.56 13.08
CA MET A 256 11.88 -14.37 12.39
C MET A 256 11.05 -15.65 12.39
N PHE A 257 11.67 -16.83 12.24
CA PHE A 257 11.02 -18.15 12.24
C PHE A 257 11.49 -19.02 13.41
#